data_AF-A0A6I3MM22-F1
#
_entry.id   AF-A0A6I3MM22-F1
#
_cell.length_a   1.000
_cell.length_b   1.000
_cell.length_c   1.000
_cell.angle_alpha   90.00
_cell.angle_beta   90.00
_cell.angle_gamma   90.00
#
_symmetry.space_group_name_H-M   'P 1'
#
loop_
_entity.id
_entity.type
_entity.pdbx_description
1 polymer ?
#
loop_
_entity_poly.entity_id
_entity_poly.type
_entity_poly.pdbx_seq_one_letter_code
_entity_poly.pdbx_strand_id
1 'polypeptide(L)'
;MKQKITLLFLFLTTLASAQISYSGFIDKYPIDLMSDIDSDGAGSAIYTYSNFDTPIVLEAKLKGGTLIFIEKDKNNKETARLTFKNYNAKSKQLIGTWKDLNSEKELSITLSKNFDINSGKDAQWSSREILQPVSLKGKYFKLIVSKAKGDFEPKVIGVKILEKKTDNLIQKFDFECQFSGINDIEIEDYNFDGIADFSVFEAGSAGPDSSRLYFLYNPATDKYFESSFSGSSLEFDSKTKRIQEHSECCGGARQTNAEYKVVNNKMVLIKKTCLEYDEKLGNLKKVKCD
;
A
#
# COMPACT_ATOMS: atom_id res chain seq x y z
N MET A 1 28.93 -51.59 -18.15
CA MET A 1 27.74 -50.72 -18.35
C MET A 1 28.06 -49.34 -17.80
N LYS A 2 28.15 -48.30 -18.66
CA LYS A 2 28.37 -46.93 -18.22
C LYS A 2 27.01 -46.31 -17.88
N GLN A 3 26.70 -46.16 -16.60
CA GLN A 3 25.52 -45.42 -16.13
C GLN A 3 25.68 -43.95 -16.52
N LYS A 4 24.83 -43.48 -17.43
CA LYS A 4 24.66 -42.05 -17.69
C LYS A 4 23.85 -41.47 -16.53
N ILE A 5 24.51 -40.70 -15.67
CA ILE A 5 23.83 -39.87 -14.68
C ILE A 5 23.30 -38.65 -15.42
N THR A 6 22.00 -38.62 -15.68
CA THR A 6 21.32 -37.42 -16.18
C THR A 6 21.10 -36.50 -14.99
N LEU A 7 21.90 -35.45 -14.88
CA LEU A 7 21.74 -34.41 -13.87
C LEU A 7 20.55 -33.52 -14.29
N LEU A 8 19.40 -33.71 -13.66
CA LEU A 8 18.22 -32.86 -13.85
C LEU A 8 18.46 -31.53 -13.12
N PHE A 9 18.90 -30.50 -13.86
CA PHE A 9 18.93 -29.13 -13.35
C PHE A 9 17.49 -28.62 -13.20
N LEU A 10 16.92 -28.76 -12.00
CA LEU A 10 15.75 -27.99 -11.58
C LEU A 10 16.21 -26.53 -11.38
N PHE A 11 16.06 -25.72 -12.43
CA PHE A 11 16.04 -24.27 -12.27
C PHE A 11 14.78 -23.91 -11.48
N LEU A 12 14.87 -23.87 -10.15
CA LEU A 12 13.95 -23.07 -9.36
C LEU A 12 14.23 -21.60 -9.70
N THR A 13 13.53 -21.06 -10.69
CA THR A 13 13.40 -19.62 -10.83
C THR A 13 12.53 -19.17 -9.67
N THR A 14 13.15 -18.77 -8.57
CA THR A 14 12.47 -17.99 -7.54
C THR A 14 12.09 -16.68 -8.23
N LEU A 15 10.83 -16.57 -8.67
CA LEU A 15 10.26 -15.27 -8.96
C LEU A 15 10.23 -14.56 -7.60
N ALA A 16 11.20 -13.70 -7.36
CA ALA A 16 11.11 -12.79 -6.22
C ALA A 16 9.85 -11.94 -6.47
N SER A 17 8.99 -11.82 -5.45
CA SER A 17 7.99 -10.75 -5.47
C SER A 17 8.74 -9.44 -5.71
N ALA A 18 8.30 -8.68 -6.71
CA ALA A 18 9.03 -7.52 -7.16
C ALA A 18 8.07 -6.35 -7.35
N GLN A 19 8.24 -5.35 -6.49
CA GLN A 19 7.62 -4.06 -6.65
C GLN A 19 8.45 -3.23 -7.63
N ILE A 20 7.88 -2.84 -8.77
CA ILE A 20 8.62 -2.20 -9.85
C ILE A 20 7.89 -0.96 -10.33
N SER A 21 8.62 0.14 -10.40
CA SER A 21 8.17 1.39 -11.01
C SER A 21 8.59 1.43 -12.49
N TYR A 22 7.63 1.82 -13.32
CA TYR A 22 7.81 2.11 -14.73
C TYR A 22 7.20 3.46 -15.09
N SER A 23 7.75 4.10 -16.12
CA SER A 23 7.18 5.28 -16.77
C SER A 23 7.15 5.06 -18.28
N GLY A 24 6.22 5.67 -18.99
CA GLY A 24 6.16 5.55 -20.45
C GLY A 24 4.83 6.00 -21.02
N PHE A 25 4.34 5.28 -22.03
CA PHE A 25 3.17 5.71 -22.80
C PHE A 25 2.22 4.57 -23.13
N ILE A 26 0.93 4.90 -23.14
CA ILE A 26 -0.10 4.20 -23.92
C ILE A 26 -0.39 5.08 -25.14
N ASP A 27 0.01 4.63 -26.33
CA ASP A 27 0.04 5.45 -27.55
C ASP A 27 0.81 6.77 -27.31
N LYS A 28 0.14 7.91 -27.31
CA LYS A 28 0.73 9.23 -27.02
C LYS A 28 0.52 9.71 -25.57
N TYR A 29 -0.19 8.94 -24.75
CA TYR A 29 -0.61 9.35 -23.42
C TYR A 29 0.43 8.88 -22.39
N PRO A 30 1.10 9.80 -21.68
CA PRO A 30 2.11 9.42 -20.69
C PRO A 30 1.46 8.76 -19.48
N ILE A 31 2.06 7.68 -18.99
CA ILE A 31 1.64 6.96 -17.78
C ILE A 31 2.82 6.68 -16.85
N ASP A 32 2.51 6.65 -15.56
CA ASP A 32 3.32 6.00 -14.54
C ASP A 32 2.62 4.72 -14.07
N LEU A 33 3.41 3.67 -13.80
CA LEU A 33 2.93 2.37 -13.34
C LEU A 33 3.81 1.87 -12.19
N MET A 34 3.20 1.51 -11.08
CA MET A 34 3.83 0.78 -9.97
C MET A 34 3.20 -0.60 -9.88
N SER A 35 3.94 -1.65 -10.22
CA SER A 35 3.44 -3.04 -10.12
C SER A 35 3.94 -3.71 -8.85
N ASP A 36 3.12 -4.54 -8.23
CA ASP A 36 3.45 -5.45 -7.15
C ASP A 36 2.96 -6.85 -7.53
N ILE A 37 3.89 -7.72 -7.94
CA ILE A 37 3.57 -9.04 -8.47
C ILE A 37 4.25 -10.09 -7.61
N ASP A 38 3.45 -10.98 -7.07
CA ASP A 38 3.87 -12.08 -6.23
C ASP A 38 4.56 -13.19 -7.01
N SER A 39 5.30 -14.02 -6.28
CA SER A 39 6.06 -15.15 -6.83
C SER A 39 5.20 -16.19 -7.55
N ASP A 40 3.91 -16.28 -7.20
CA ASP A 40 2.92 -17.17 -7.83
C ASP A 40 2.27 -16.56 -9.08
N GLY A 41 2.58 -15.29 -9.37
CA GLY A 41 2.10 -14.54 -10.52
C GLY A 41 0.78 -13.79 -10.29
N ALA A 42 0.19 -13.82 -9.09
CA ALA A 42 -0.88 -12.91 -8.72
C ALA A 42 -0.29 -11.54 -8.30
N GLY A 43 -1.14 -10.53 -8.13
CA GLY A 43 -0.72 -9.26 -7.57
C GLY A 43 -1.61 -8.10 -7.98
N SER A 44 -1.07 -6.89 -7.88
CA SER A 44 -1.76 -5.66 -8.26
C SER A 44 -0.80 -4.66 -8.91
N ALA A 45 -1.36 -3.60 -9.48
CA ALA A 45 -0.58 -2.44 -9.86
C ALA A 45 -1.39 -1.17 -9.65
N ILE A 46 -0.70 -0.05 -9.56
CA ILE A 46 -1.29 1.28 -9.56
C ILE A 46 -0.77 1.97 -10.80
N TYR A 47 -1.66 2.51 -11.62
CA TYR A 47 -1.25 3.33 -12.74
C TYR A 47 -1.98 4.66 -12.76
N THR A 48 -1.33 5.68 -13.33
CA THR A 48 -1.92 7.00 -13.54
C THR A 48 -1.73 7.40 -14.99
N TYR A 49 -2.76 8.01 -15.56
CA TYR A 49 -2.58 8.88 -16.71
C TYR A 49 -2.02 10.20 -16.19
N SER A 50 -0.81 10.56 -16.61
CA SER A 50 -0.07 11.72 -16.05
C SER A 50 -0.80 13.06 -16.26
N ASN A 51 -1.78 13.10 -17.16
CA ASN A 51 -2.60 14.30 -17.38
C ASN A 51 -3.76 14.45 -16.37
N PHE A 52 -4.02 13.43 -15.55
CA PHE A 52 -5.14 13.38 -14.60
C PHE A 52 -4.69 13.04 -13.17
N ASP A 53 -3.57 12.32 -13.01
CA ASP A 53 -2.97 11.89 -11.73
C ASP A 53 -3.97 11.34 -10.72
N THR A 54 -4.96 10.61 -11.24
CA THR A 54 -5.89 9.85 -10.43
C THR A 54 -5.44 8.41 -10.50
N PRO A 55 -4.93 7.85 -9.39
CA PRO A 55 -4.48 6.48 -9.35
C PRO A 55 -5.62 5.52 -9.68
N ILE A 56 -5.31 4.54 -10.53
CA ILE A 56 -6.22 3.45 -10.90
C ILE A 56 -5.55 2.15 -10.47
N VAL A 57 -6.23 1.41 -9.61
CA VAL A 57 -5.76 0.09 -9.15
C VAL A 57 -6.11 -0.95 -10.21
N LEU A 58 -5.14 -1.80 -10.52
CA LEU A 58 -5.24 -2.90 -11.45
C LEU A 58 -5.02 -4.22 -10.72
N GLU A 59 -5.78 -5.25 -11.11
CA GLU A 59 -5.47 -6.63 -10.74
C GLU A 59 -4.39 -7.17 -11.69
N ALA A 60 -3.40 -7.90 -11.17
CA ALA A 60 -2.32 -8.48 -11.97
C ALA A 60 -2.42 -10.00 -12.05
N LYS A 61 -2.17 -10.56 -13.24
CA LYS A 61 -2.07 -12.00 -13.49
C LYS A 61 -0.91 -12.30 -14.44
N LEU A 62 0.05 -13.10 -13.98
CA LEU A 62 1.15 -13.62 -14.78
C LEU A 62 0.97 -15.11 -15.03
N LYS A 63 0.77 -15.49 -16.30
CA LYS A 63 0.64 -16.90 -16.72
C LYS A 63 1.39 -17.17 -18.01
N GLY A 64 2.23 -18.20 -18.01
CA GLY A 64 2.98 -18.61 -19.21
C GLY A 64 3.82 -17.49 -19.82
N GLY A 65 4.45 -16.66 -18.98
CA GLY A 65 5.24 -15.50 -19.42
C GLY A 65 4.42 -14.33 -19.97
N THR A 66 3.09 -14.36 -19.86
CA THR A 66 2.22 -13.23 -20.21
C THR A 66 1.71 -12.57 -18.94
N LEU A 67 2.06 -11.31 -18.74
CA LEU A 67 1.54 -10.47 -17.66
C LEU A 67 0.33 -9.69 -18.19
N ILE A 68 -0.78 -9.77 -17.47
CA ILE A 68 -2.01 -9.03 -17.76
C ILE A 68 -2.36 -8.22 -16.53
N PHE A 69 -2.50 -6.91 -16.70
CA PHE A 69 -3.18 -6.06 -15.73
C PHE A 69 -4.61 -5.79 -16.18
N ILE A 70 -5.55 -5.83 -15.24
CA ILE A 70 -6.98 -5.71 -15.48
C ILE A 70 -7.49 -4.50 -14.72
N GLU A 71 -8.07 -3.55 -15.45
CA GLU A 71 -8.79 -2.42 -14.89
C GLU A 71 -10.25 -2.79 -14.67
N LYS A 72 -10.83 -2.34 -13.55
CA LYS A 72 -12.23 -2.55 -13.24
C LYS A 72 -12.92 -1.26 -12.83
N ASP A 73 -14.22 -1.19 -13.12
CA ASP A 73 -15.07 -0.12 -12.62
C ASP A 73 -15.47 -0.33 -11.15
N LYS A 74 -16.23 0.63 -10.61
CA LYS A 74 -16.78 0.58 -9.25
C LYS A 74 -17.72 -0.61 -8.96
N ASN A 75 -18.23 -1.27 -9.99
CA ASN A 75 -19.07 -2.46 -9.89
C ASN A 75 -18.26 -3.75 -10.12
N ASN A 76 -16.93 -3.66 -10.11
CA ASN A 76 -16.01 -4.78 -10.35
C ASN A 76 -16.10 -5.37 -11.77
N LYS A 77 -16.67 -4.63 -12.73
CA LYS A 77 -16.69 -5.02 -14.14
C LYS A 77 -15.37 -4.64 -14.80
N GLU A 78 -14.75 -5.57 -15.53
CA GLU A 78 -13.54 -5.28 -16.30
C GLU A 78 -13.80 -4.24 -17.40
N THR A 79 -12.98 -3.19 -17.46
CA THR A 79 -13.11 -2.09 -18.41
C THR A 79 -11.95 -2.02 -19.40
N ALA A 80 -10.75 -2.40 -18.97
CA ALA A 80 -9.57 -2.40 -19.82
C ALA A 80 -8.56 -3.49 -19.42
N ARG A 81 -7.67 -3.86 -20.34
CA ARG A 81 -6.57 -4.79 -20.09
C ARG A 81 -5.25 -4.26 -20.65
N LEU A 82 -4.19 -4.35 -19.87
CA LEU A 82 -2.81 -4.12 -20.32
C LEU A 82 -2.12 -5.47 -20.42
N THR A 83 -1.67 -5.87 -21.60
CA THR A 83 -1.05 -7.18 -21.85
C THR A 83 0.40 -7.04 -22.27
N PHE A 84 1.30 -7.73 -21.57
CA PHE A 84 2.73 -7.79 -21.85
C PHE A 84 3.14 -9.25 -22.07
N LYS A 85 3.47 -9.60 -23.33
CA LYS A 85 3.96 -10.94 -23.68
C LYS A 85 5.44 -11.07 -23.38
N ASN A 86 5.90 -12.28 -23.06
CA ASN A 86 7.29 -12.57 -22.69
C ASN A 86 7.80 -11.67 -21.56
N TYR A 87 6.95 -11.40 -20.56
CA TYR A 87 7.26 -10.57 -19.42
C TYR A 87 8.50 -11.07 -18.67
N ASN A 88 9.37 -10.12 -18.33
CA ASN A 88 10.57 -10.35 -17.52
C ASN A 88 10.78 -9.13 -16.61
N ALA A 89 10.68 -9.33 -15.30
CA ALA A 89 10.87 -8.31 -14.27
C ALA A 89 12.26 -7.62 -14.30
N LYS A 90 13.26 -8.25 -14.92
CA LYS A 90 14.61 -7.70 -15.11
C LYS A 90 14.73 -6.86 -16.39
N SER A 91 13.73 -6.89 -17.27
CA SER A 91 13.76 -6.09 -18.50
C SER A 91 13.78 -4.60 -18.16
N LYS A 92 14.57 -3.84 -18.90
CA LYS A 92 14.58 -2.38 -18.83
C LYS A 92 13.36 -1.75 -19.51
N GLN A 93 12.68 -2.51 -20.36
CA GLN A 93 11.55 -2.04 -21.14
C GLN A 93 10.45 -3.09 -21.19
N LEU A 94 9.20 -2.65 -21.10
CA LEU A 94 8.02 -3.46 -21.37
C LEU A 94 7.31 -2.90 -22.59
N ILE A 95 6.98 -3.78 -23.53
CA ILE A 95 6.18 -3.47 -24.71
C ILE A 95 4.93 -4.32 -24.64
N GLY A 96 3.77 -3.70 -24.83
CA GLY A 96 2.49 -4.36 -24.65
C GLY A 96 1.36 -3.72 -25.43
N THR A 97 0.15 -4.16 -25.12
CA THR A 97 -1.08 -3.64 -25.71
C THR A 97 -2.08 -3.31 -24.62
N TRP A 98 -2.64 -2.11 -24.69
CA TRP A 98 -3.80 -1.70 -23.92
C TRP A 98 -5.04 -1.96 -24.75
N LYS A 99 -6.08 -2.52 -24.14
CA LYS A 99 -7.36 -2.80 -24.80
C LYS A 99 -8.52 -2.28 -23.97
N ASP A 100 -9.36 -1.45 -24.56
CA ASP A 100 -10.67 -1.08 -24.03
C ASP A 100 -11.65 -2.24 -24.26
N LEU A 101 -12.26 -2.77 -23.21
CA LEU A 101 -13.20 -3.87 -23.29
C LEU A 101 -14.64 -3.42 -23.63
N ASN A 102 -14.91 -2.12 -23.62
CA ASN A 102 -16.21 -1.58 -24.03
C ASN A 102 -16.23 -1.24 -25.52
N SER A 103 -15.13 -0.67 -26.04
CA SER A 103 -15.02 -0.25 -27.45
C SER A 103 -14.20 -1.18 -28.33
N GLU A 104 -13.54 -2.19 -27.75
CA GLU A 104 -12.57 -3.08 -28.41
C GLU A 104 -11.34 -2.35 -29.01
N LYS A 105 -11.16 -1.06 -28.71
CA LYS A 105 -10.01 -0.28 -29.16
C LYS A 105 -8.72 -0.79 -28.53
N GLU A 106 -7.69 -0.93 -29.35
CA GLU A 106 -6.35 -1.32 -28.91
C GLU A 106 -5.33 -0.20 -29.15
N LEU A 107 -4.40 -0.02 -28.21
CA LEU A 107 -3.31 0.94 -28.25
C LEU A 107 -1.99 0.26 -27.84
N SER A 108 -0.87 0.68 -28.42
CA SER A 108 0.44 0.18 -28.03
C SER A 108 0.88 0.74 -26.69
N ILE A 109 1.53 -0.07 -25.86
CA ILE A 109 2.15 0.35 -24.61
C ILE A 109 3.67 0.24 -24.75
N THR A 110 4.39 1.27 -24.30
CA THR A 110 5.85 1.21 -24.11
C THR A 110 6.22 1.81 -22.77
N LEU A 111 6.81 1.02 -21.88
CA LEU A 111 7.24 1.42 -20.55
C LEU A 111 8.72 1.19 -20.36
N SER A 112 9.40 2.11 -19.70
CA SER A 112 10.79 2.00 -19.24
C SER A 112 10.79 1.77 -17.73
N LYS A 113 11.61 0.81 -17.27
CA LYS A 113 11.79 0.54 -15.85
C LYS A 113 12.56 1.69 -15.21
N ASN A 114 12.00 2.28 -14.16
CA ASN A 114 12.64 3.33 -13.37
C ASN A 114 13.49 2.70 -12.27
N PHE A 115 12.86 1.89 -11.42
CA PHE A 115 13.50 1.22 -10.28
C PHE A 115 12.66 0.03 -9.79
N ASP A 116 13.27 -0.80 -8.97
CA ASP A 116 12.70 -1.99 -8.32
C ASP A 116 12.94 -1.97 -6.81
N ILE A 117 11.87 -2.07 -6.03
CA ILE A 117 11.93 -2.21 -4.58
C ILE A 117 12.22 -3.68 -4.26
N ASN A 118 13.43 -3.94 -3.80
CA ASN A 118 13.91 -5.29 -3.51
C ASN A 118 14.22 -5.43 -2.02
N SER A 119 13.84 -6.58 -1.47
CA SER A 119 14.33 -7.07 -0.19
C SER A 119 15.74 -7.65 -0.31
N GLY A 120 16.42 -7.86 0.82
CA GLY A 120 17.78 -8.38 0.90
C GLY A 120 18.82 -7.33 1.30
N LYS A 121 19.95 -7.81 1.84
CA LYS A 121 20.95 -6.96 2.52
C LYS A 121 21.92 -6.22 1.58
N ASP A 122 21.99 -6.64 0.32
CA ASP A 122 22.99 -6.17 -0.64
C ASP A 122 22.59 -4.86 -1.35
N ALA A 123 21.29 -4.53 -1.35
CA ALA A 123 20.78 -3.32 -1.99
C ALA A 123 20.81 -2.12 -1.04
N GLN A 124 21.21 -0.96 -1.56
CA GLN A 124 21.19 0.32 -0.84
C GLN A 124 20.73 1.44 -1.79
N TRP A 125 19.85 2.32 -1.31
CA TRP A 125 19.39 3.50 -2.03
C TRP A 125 18.73 4.48 -1.04
N SER A 126 18.90 5.78 -1.28
CA SER A 126 18.54 6.82 -0.30
C SER A 126 17.10 7.31 -0.40
N SER A 127 16.49 7.29 -1.59
CA SER A 127 15.14 7.82 -1.79
C SER A 127 14.53 7.26 -3.06
N ARG A 128 13.30 6.74 -2.95
CA ARG A 128 12.42 6.42 -4.09
C ARG A 128 11.00 6.82 -3.75
N GLU A 129 10.25 7.20 -4.78
CA GLU A 129 8.87 7.68 -4.62
C GLU A 129 7.89 6.65 -5.17
N ILE A 130 6.98 6.18 -4.33
CA ILE A 130 6.01 5.15 -4.66
C ILE A 130 4.62 5.78 -4.72
N LEU A 131 4.01 5.72 -5.89
CA LEU A 131 2.62 6.13 -6.09
C LEU A 131 1.69 5.29 -5.20
N GLN A 132 0.73 5.96 -4.57
CA GLN A 132 -0.25 5.33 -3.69
C GLN A 132 -1.62 5.23 -4.39
N PRO A 133 -2.46 4.24 -4.03
CA PRO A 133 -3.69 3.91 -4.74
C PRO A 133 -4.83 4.89 -4.44
N VAL A 134 -4.71 5.63 -3.34
CA VAL A 134 -5.71 6.59 -2.88
C VAL A 134 -5.36 8.00 -3.30
N SER A 135 -6.37 8.84 -3.49
CA SER A 135 -6.17 10.26 -3.80
C SER A 135 -7.35 11.09 -3.33
N LEU A 136 -7.12 12.38 -3.17
CA LEU A 136 -8.13 13.36 -2.80
C LEU A 136 -8.56 14.17 -4.03
N LYS A 137 -9.54 15.05 -3.85
CA LYS A 137 -9.92 16.02 -4.88
C LYS A 137 -8.72 16.94 -5.18
N GLY A 138 -8.20 16.85 -6.40
CA GLY A 138 -7.09 17.68 -6.88
C GLY A 138 -5.71 17.33 -6.27
N LYS A 139 -5.61 16.33 -5.38
CA LYS A 139 -4.35 15.96 -4.73
C LYS A 139 -4.12 14.45 -4.80
N TYR A 140 -2.87 14.02 -4.88
CA TYR A 140 -2.49 12.61 -4.80
C TYR A 140 -1.24 12.44 -3.94
N PHE A 141 -0.91 11.20 -3.62
CA PHE A 141 0.17 10.89 -2.68
C PHE A 141 1.28 10.06 -3.33
N LYS A 142 2.52 10.37 -2.94
CA LYS A 142 3.66 9.48 -3.13
C LYS A 142 4.31 9.23 -1.77
N LEU A 143 4.52 7.96 -1.41
CA LEU A 143 5.38 7.60 -0.30
C LEU A 143 6.83 7.81 -0.69
N ILE A 144 7.64 8.25 0.26
CA ILE A 144 9.08 8.29 0.12
C ILE A 144 9.63 7.11 0.91
N VAL A 145 10.36 6.23 0.25
CA VAL A 145 11.01 5.09 0.88
C VAL A 145 12.52 5.22 0.79
N SER A 146 13.24 4.51 1.65
CA SER A 146 14.70 4.36 1.59
C SER A 146 15.13 2.95 1.99
N LYS A 147 16.37 2.58 1.67
CA LYS A 147 16.98 1.33 2.11
C LYS A 147 18.44 1.54 2.47
N ALA A 148 18.75 1.43 3.75
CA ALA A 148 20.13 1.49 4.23
C ALA A 148 20.88 0.18 3.96
N LYS A 149 22.21 0.26 3.91
CA LYS A 149 23.06 -0.91 3.72
C LYS A 149 22.91 -1.88 4.89
N GLY A 150 22.64 -3.16 4.60
CA GLY A 150 22.50 -4.21 5.61
C GLY A 150 21.07 -4.43 6.10
N ASP A 151 20.15 -3.48 5.86
CA ASP A 151 18.73 -3.68 6.14
C ASP A 151 18.14 -4.73 5.20
N PHE A 152 17.26 -5.59 5.70
CA PHE A 152 16.61 -6.60 4.86
C PHE A 152 15.44 -6.01 4.08
N GLU A 153 14.58 -5.23 4.71
CA GLU A 153 13.47 -4.51 4.08
C GLU A 153 13.80 -3.01 3.92
N PRO A 154 13.18 -2.31 2.96
CA PRO A 154 13.17 -0.85 2.96
C PRO A 154 12.29 -0.30 4.10
N LYS A 155 12.40 1.01 4.33
CA LYS A 155 11.56 1.77 5.26
C LYS A 155 10.86 2.91 4.54
N VAL A 156 9.71 3.31 5.04
CA VAL A 156 9.08 4.58 4.66
C VAL A 156 9.77 5.68 5.46
N ILE A 157 10.21 6.73 4.78
CA ILE A 157 10.88 7.90 5.38
C ILE A 157 10.04 9.20 5.25
N GLY A 158 8.85 9.10 4.67
CA GLY A 158 7.92 10.23 4.59
C GLY A 158 6.86 10.06 3.50
N VAL A 159 6.07 11.11 3.33
CA VAL A 159 5.01 11.20 2.31
C VAL A 159 5.00 12.59 1.67
N LYS A 160 4.72 12.62 0.36
CA LYS A 160 4.41 13.83 -0.40
C LYS A 160 2.94 13.89 -0.73
N ILE A 161 2.36 15.07 -0.55
CA ILE A 161 1.06 15.46 -1.07
C ILE A 161 1.31 16.36 -2.28
N LEU A 162 0.82 15.94 -3.43
CA LEU A 162 1.10 16.55 -4.73
C LEU A 162 -0.19 17.03 -5.37
N GLU A 163 -0.13 18.17 -6.06
CA GLU A 163 -1.23 18.66 -6.89
C GLU A 163 -1.34 17.81 -8.16
N LYS A 164 -2.56 17.34 -8.46
CA LYS A 164 -2.83 16.61 -9.71
C LYS A 164 -2.61 17.53 -10.91
N LYS A 165 -2.12 16.97 -12.01
CA LYS A 165 -1.81 17.58 -13.32
C LYS A 165 -0.53 18.39 -13.38
N THR A 166 -0.10 18.98 -12.27
CA THR A 166 1.09 19.85 -12.22
C THR A 166 2.25 19.21 -11.48
N ASP A 167 1.99 18.17 -10.68
CA ASP A 167 2.93 17.53 -9.77
C ASP A 167 3.59 18.49 -8.77
N ASN A 168 2.97 19.65 -8.53
CA ASN A 168 3.47 20.62 -7.57
C ASN A 168 3.39 20.04 -6.16
N LEU A 169 4.48 20.15 -5.40
CA LEU A 169 4.51 19.76 -4.00
C LEU A 169 3.63 20.71 -3.16
N ILE A 170 2.58 20.16 -2.55
CA ILE A 170 1.71 20.89 -1.63
C ILE A 170 2.28 20.80 -0.21
N GLN A 171 2.55 19.59 0.27
CA GLN A 171 3.11 19.32 1.59
C GLN A 171 3.98 18.07 1.58
N LYS A 172 4.94 18.02 2.51
CA LYS A 172 5.77 16.86 2.79
C LYS A 172 5.80 16.65 4.30
N PHE A 173 5.71 15.39 4.73
CA PHE A 173 5.97 14.98 6.11
C PHE A 173 7.11 13.96 6.10
N ASP A 174 8.00 14.08 7.09
CA ASP A 174 9.15 13.22 7.29
C ASP A 174 8.94 12.43 8.58
N PHE A 175 8.99 11.10 8.49
CA PHE A 175 8.78 10.15 9.59
C PHE A 175 9.38 8.80 9.19
N GLU A 176 9.63 7.90 10.16
CA GLU A 176 10.13 6.56 9.85
C GLU A 176 9.07 5.50 10.19
N CYS A 177 8.64 4.74 9.18
CA CYS A 177 7.66 3.66 9.32
C CYS A 177 8.13 2.39 8.62
N GLN A 178 7.50 1.26 8.96
CA GLN A 178 7.63 0.04 8.19
C GLN A 178 7.08 0.24 6.78
N PHE A 179 7.62 -0.53 5.83
CA PHE A 179 7.13 -0.55 4.46
C PHE A 179 6.24 -1.78 4.25
N SER A 180 4.95 -1.58 4.02
CA SER A 180 4.00 -2.67 3.75
C SER A 180 3.64 -2.81 2.26
N GLY A 181 4.34 -2.09 1.38
CA GLY A 181 4.24 -2.23 -0.07
C GLY A 181 3.63 -1.02 -0.76
N ILE A 182 2.68 -1.23 -1.66
CA ILE A 182 2.12 -0.13 -2.45
C ILE A 182 0.84 0.46 -1.84
N ASN A 183 0.38 -0.04 -0.68
CA ASN A 183 -0.90 0.30 -0.06
C ASN A 183 -0.75 0.79 1.40
N ASP A 184 0.17 1.71 1.69
CA ASP A 184 0.36 2.19 3.07
C ASP A 184 -0.55 3.38 3.43
N ILE A 185 -1.19 4.05 2.46
CA ILE A 185 -2.03 5.24 2.72
C ILE A 185 -3.53 4.91 2.64
N GLU A 186 -4.27 5.40 3.63
CA GLU A 186 -5.73 5.38 3.67
C GLU A 186 -6.31 6.79 3.81
N ILE A 187 -7.54 6.98 3.35
CA ILE A 187 -8.28 8.24 3.43
C ILE A 187 -9.60 7.99 4.15
N GLU A 188 -9.85 8.74 5.21
CA GLU A 188 -11.09 8.72 5.98
C GLU A 188 -11.28 10.07 6.69
N ASP A 189 -12.42 10.29 7.36
CA ASP A 189 -12.66 11.41 8.27
C ASP A 189 -12.37 10.95 9.71
N TYR A 190 -11.12 11.11 10.15
CA TYR A 190 -10.64 10.49 11.40
C TYR A 190 -11.10 11.26 12.64
N ASN A 191 -11.34 12.57 12.53
CA ASN A 191 -11.80 13.42 13.63
C ASN A 191 -13.32 13.67 13.62
N PHE A 192 -14.05 13.12 12.64
CA PHE A 192 -15.49 13.21 12.45
C PHE A 192 -16.02 14.62 12.17
N ASP A 193 -15.21 15.45 11.50
CA ASP A 193 -15.55 16.83 11.12
C ASP A 193 -16.17 16.96 9.72
N GLY A 194 -16.25 15.85 8.97
CA GLY A 194 -16.81 15.77 7.63
C GLY A 194 -15.80 16.09 6.51
N ILE A 195 -14.52 16.28 6.84
CA ILE A 195 -13.44 16.54 5.89
C ILE A 195 -12.53 15.31 5.80
N ALA A 196 -12.06 15.01 4.59
CA ALA A 196 -11.17 13.88 4.37
C ALA A 196 -9.75 14.17 4.86
N ASP A 197 -9.30 13.31 5.77
CA ASP A 197 -7.96 13.20 6.32
C ASP A 197 -7.19 12.08 5.60
N PHE A 198 -5.96 11.80 6.05
CA PHE A 198 -5.25 10.59 5.62
C PHE A 198 -4.43 9.98 6.74
N SER A 199 -4.15 8.68 6.61
CA SER A 199 -3.25 7.98 7.51
C SER A 199 -2.20 7.21 6.74
N VAL A 200 -1.06 6.95 7.39
CA VAL A 200 0.05 6.18 6.84
C VAL A 200 0.30 5.00 7.76
N PHE A 201 0.41 3.80 7.20
CA PHE A 201 0.80 2.60 7.94
C PHE A 201 2.13 2.84 8.65
N GLU A 202 2.15 2.63 9.96
CA GLU A 202 3.32 2.89 10.78
C GLU A 202 4.11 1.60 11.02
N ALA A 203 3.42 0.59 11.57
CA ALA A 203 4.01 -0.70 11.85
C ALA A 203 2.95 -1.78 12.02
N GLY A 204 3.35 -3.02 11.71
CA GLY A 204 2.66 -4.23 12.13
C GLY A 204 3.47 -4.95 13.20
N SER A 205 2.79 -5.71 14.05
CA SER A 205 3.41 -6.62 15.01
C SER A 205 2.98 -8.08 14.74
N ALA A 206 3.58 -9.04 15.46
CA ALA A 206 3.18 -10.43 15.34
C ALA A 206 1.76 -10.62 15.89
N GLY A 207 0.79 -10.80 15.00
CA GLY A 207 -0.63 -10.89 15.34
C GLY A 207 -1.48 -9.94 14.48
N PRO A 208 -2.71 -9.61 14.93
CA PRO A 208 -3.60 -8.68 14.22
C PRO A 208 -3.29 -7.19 14.49
N ASP A 209 -2.34 -6.89 15.38
CA ASP A 209 -2.05 -5.53 15.83
C ASP A 209 -1.22 -4.75 14.81
N SER A 210 -1.78 -3.64 14.34
CA SER A 210 -1.12 -2.66 13.48
C SER A 210 -1.29 -1.24 14.03
N SER A 211 -0.38 -0.33 13.71
CA SER A 211 -0.49 1.08 14.05
C SER A 211 -0.35 1.94 12.81
N ARG A 212 -0.85 3.17 12.90
CA ARG A 212 -0.86 4.14 11.80
C ARG A 212 -0.59 5.54 12.35
N LEU A 213 0.06 6.36 11.55
CA LEU A 213 0.15 7.81 11.76
C LEU A 213 -1.06 8.47 11.11
N TYR A 214 -1.70 9.41 11.80
CA TYR A 214 -2.92 10.08 11.33
C TYR A 214 -2.66 11.57 11.10
N PHE A 215 -3.05 12.07 9.93
CA PHE A 215 -2.85 13.44 9.49
C PHE A 215 -4.18 14.11 9.23
N LEU A 216 -4.56 15.04 10.10
CA LEU A 216 -5.85 15.73 10.04
C LEU A 216 -5.74 16.99 9.20
N TYR A 217 -6.78 17.32 8.44
CA TYR A 217 -6.86 18.54 7.67
C TYR A 217 -7.32 19.72 8.52
N ASN A 218 -6.63 20.85 8.40
CA ASN A 218 -7.05 22.11 9.01
C ASN A 218 -7.60 23.06 7.93
N PRO A 219 -8.93 23.28 7.85
CA PRO A 219 -9.53 24.15 6.83
C PRO A 219 -9.14 25.62 7.00
N ALA A 220 -8.69 26.05 8.19
CA ALA A 220 -8.28 27.43 8.42
C ALA A 220 -6.91 27.75 7.80
N THR A 221 -6.05 26.73 7.65
CA THR A 221 -4.69 26.88 7.10
C THR A 221 -4.53 26.23 5.73
N ASP A 222 -5.55 25.51 5.24
CA ASP A 222 -5.51 24.66 4.04
C ASP A 222 -4.33 23.67 4.07
N LYS A 223 -4.05 23.12 5.26
CA LYS A 223 -2.92 22.22 5.47
C LYS A 223 -3.28 21.05 6.36
N TYR A 224 -2.65 19.92 6.08
CA TYR A 224 -2.62 18.77 6.97
C TYR A 224 -1.63 19.00 8.12
N PHE A 225 -1.88 18.36 9.26
CA PHE A 225 -0.96 18.27 10.38
C PHE A 225 -1.03 16.86 11.00
N GLU A 226 0.09 16.38 11.52
CA GLU A 226 0.12 15.12 12.25
C GLU A 226 -0.64 15.26 13.57
N SER A 227 -1.57 14.34 13.81
CA SER A 227 -2.40 14.31 15.02
C SER A 227 -1.72 13.56 16.16
N SER A 228 -2.31 13.65 17.35
CA SER A 228 -1.91 12.82 18.48
C SER A 228 -2.70 11.51 18.56
N PHE A 229 -3.35 11.06 17.48
CA PHE A 229 -4.07 9.80 17.48
C PHE A 229 -3.07 8.65 17.44
N SER A 230 -3.25 7.68 18.34
CA SER A 230 -2.34 6.57 18.51
C SER A 230 -3.07 5.41 19.18
N GLY A 231 -2.66 4.19 18.87
CA GLY A 231 -3.21 2.96 19.44
C GLY A 231 -3.04 1.80 18.47
N SER A 232 -3.45 0.61 18.89
CA SER A 232 -3.40 -0.59 18.05
C SER A 232 -4.73 -0.85 17.34
N SER A 233 -4.66 -1.12 16.04
CA SER A 233 -5.77 -1.52 15.17
C SER A 233 -7.02 -0.69 15.42
N LEU A 234 -6.85 0.64 15.27
CA LEU A 234 -7.94 1.59 15.46
C LEU A 234 -8.97 1.46 14.33
N GLU A 235 -10.24 1.39 14.70
CA GLU A 235 -11.39 1.46 13.81
C GLU A 235 -12.16 2.75 14.07
N PHE A 236 -12.63 3.42 13.02
CA PHE A 236 -13.32 4.70 13.10
C PHE A 236 -14.79 4.54 12.69
N ASP A 237 -15.71 4.62 13.66
CA ASP A 237 -17.14 4.58 13.40
C ASP A 237 -17.69 6.00 13.17
N SER A 238 -17.82 6.38 11.90
CA SER A 238 -18.37 7.67 11.49
C SER A 238 -19.83 7.91 11.91
N LYS A 239 -20.63 6.85 12.16
CA LYS A 239 -22.03 6.98 12.58
C LYS A 239 -22.14 7.35 14.05
N THR A 240 -21.38 6.66 14.90
CA THR A 240 -21.40 6.90 16.36
C THR A 240 -20.36 7.94 16.81
N LYS A 241 -19.46 8.34 15.90
CA LYS A 241 -18.31 9.21 16.15
C LYS A 241 -17.45 8.65 17.29
N ARG A 242 -17.10 7.37 17.17
CA ARG A 242 -16.30 6.62 18.14
C ARG A 242 -15.12 5.99 17.44
N ILE A 243 -14.05 5.87 18.20
CA ILE A 243 -12.86 5.13 17.79
C ILE A 243 -12.78 3.91 18.69
N GLN A 244 -12.69 2.74 18.08
CA GLN A 244 -12.50 1.47 18.75
C GLN A 244 -11.03 1.07 18.59
N GLU A 245 -10.40 0.64 19.67
CA GLU A 245 -9.05 0.10 19.66
C GLU A 245 -9.13 -1.37 20.03
N HIS A 246 -8.43 -2.21 19.28
CA HIS A 246 -8.21 -3.60 19.59
C HIS A 246 -6.72 -3.89 19.61
N SER A 247 -6.24 -4.41 20.74
CA SER A 247 -4.88 -4.90 20.87
C SER A 247 -4.88 -6.31 21.42
N GLU A 248 -4.06 -7.16 20.82
CA GLU A 248 -3.82 -8.52 21.21
C GLU A 248 -2.32 -8.79 21.37
N CYS A 249 -1.94 -9.51 22.43
CA CYS A 249 -0.58 -9.99 22.59
C CYS A 249 -0.50 -11.41 23.11
N CYS A 250 0.71 -11.98 23.08
CA CYS A 250 0.99 -13.32 23.57
C CYS A 250 0.14 -14.42 22.90
N GLY A 251 -0.10 -14.30 21.58
CA GLY A 251 -0.92 -15.26 20.82
C GLY A 251 -2.37 -15.32 21.27
N GLY A 252 -2.95 -14.17 21.66
CA GLY A 252 -4.34 -14.10 22.12
C GLY A 252 -4.53 -14.25 23.61
N ALA A 253 -3.46 -14.53 24.37
CA ALA A 253 -3.59 -14.72 25.81
C ALA A 253 -3.95 -13.43 26.56
N ARG A 254 -3.70 -12.26 25.96
CA ARG A 254 -4.06 -10.96 26.52
C ARG A 254 -4.67 -10.08 25.44
N GLN A 255 -5.78 -9.45 25.77
CA GLN A 255 -6.47 -8.54 24.86
C GLN A 255 -6.87 -7.26 25.60
N THR A 256 -6.72 -6.13 24.92
CA THR A 256 -7.23 -4.83 25.37
C THR A 256 -8.20 -4.30 24.32
N ASN A 257 -9.38 -3.90 24.77
CA ASN A 257 -10.35 -3.18 23.95
C ASN A 257 -10.60 -1.82 24.57
N ALA A 258 -10.49 -0.75 23.79
CA ALA A 258 -10.81 0.59 24.25
C ALA A 258 -11.75 1.31 23.28
N GLU A 259 -12.54 2.23 23.84
CA GLU A 259 -13.44 3.09 23.09
C GLU A 259 -13.11 4.54 23.44
N TYR A 260 -12.98 5.37 22.41
CA TYR A 260 -12.67 6.78 22.52
C TYR A 260 -13.73 7.63 21.84
N LYS A 261 -13.92 8.86 22.35
CA LYS A 261 -14.52 9.97 21.58
C LYS A 261 -13.42 10.93 21.15
N VAL A 262 -13.69 11.69 20.10
CA VAL A 262 -12.82 12.80 19.69
C VAL A 262 -13.32 14.10 20.31
N VAL A 263 -12.43 14.83 20.98
CA VAL A 263 -12.69 16.18 21.49
C VAL A 263 -11.50 17.07 21.12
N ASN A 264 -11.73 18.11 20.33
CA ASN A 264 -10.68 19.04 19.87
C ASN A 264 -9.49 18.31 19.23
N ASN A 265 -9.77 17.42 18.27
CA ASN A 265 -8.77 16.59 17.57
C ASN A 265 -7.90 15.74 18.52
N LYS A 266 -8.44 15.33 19.66
CA LYS A 266 -7.79 14.41 20.61
C LYS A 266 -8.70 13.24 20.95
N MET A 267 -8.12 12.05 21.00
CA MET A 267 -8.76 10.86 21.54
C MET A 267 -8.95 11.03 23.05
N VAL A 268 -10.19 10.83 23.52
CA VAL A 268 -10.55 10.84 24.93
C VAL A 268 -11.18 9.50 25.27
N LEU A 269 -10.51 8.74 26.14
CA LEU A 269 -10.94 7.41 26.57
C LEU A 269 -12.32 7.49 27.24
N ILE A 270 -13.25 6.65 26.78
CA ILE A 270 -14.58 6.46 27.37
C ILE A 270 -14.59 5.19 28.20
N LYS A 271 -14.04 4.12 27.63
CA LYS A 271 -14.12 2.77 28.20
C LYS A 271 -12.88 1.98 27.81
N LYS A 272 -12.36 1.19 28.75
CA LYS A 272 -11.28 0.23 28.54
C LYS A 272 -11.67 -1.11 29.18
N THR A 273 -11.46 -2.21 28.47
CA THR A 273 -11.67 -3.57 28.94
C THR A 273 -10.43 -4.38 28.66
N CYS A 274 -9.89 -5.04 29.70
CA CYS A 274 -8.72 -5.89 29.60
C CYS A 274 -9.12 -7.33 29.89
N LEU A 275 -8.64 -8.24 29.05
CA LEU A 275 -8.93 -9.67 29.10
C LEU A 275 -7.61 -10.43 29.21
N GLU A 276 -7.60 -11.49 30.01
CA GLU A 276 -6.48 -12.42 30.10
C GLU A 276 -7.00 -13.85 30.07
N TYR A 277 -6.24 -14.74 29.42
CA TYR A 277 -6.57 -16.14 29.29
C TYR A 277 -6.45 -16.83 30.65
N ASP A 278 -7.54 -17.45 31.08
CA ASP A 278 -7.58 -18.28 32.27
C ASP A 278 -7.44 -19.75 31.87
N GLU A 279 -6.29 -20.34 32.16
CA GLU A 279 -6.00 -21.74 31.82
C GLU A 279 -7.00 -22.73 32.45
N LYS A 280 -7.58 -22.41 33.61
CA LYS A 280 -8.54 -23.30 34.29
C LYS A 280 -9.90 -23.28 33.62
N LEU A 281 -10.32 -22.11 33.13
CA LEU A 281 -11.60 -21.94 32.42
C LEU A 281 -11.50 -22.21 30.93
N GLY A 282 -10.28 -22.23 30.38
CA GLY A 282 -10.03 -22.41 28.94
C GLY A 282 -10.53 -21.25 28.09
N ASN A 283 -10.70 -20.06 28.67
CA ASN A 283 -11.23 -18.88 28.00
C ASN A 283 -10.67 -17.57 28.55
N LEU A 284 -10.93 -16.47 27.83
CA LEU A 284 -10.59 -15.12 28.27
C LEU A 284 -11.54 -14.66 29.37
N LYS A 285 -10.99 -14.13 30.47
CA LYS A 285 -11.75 -13.47 31.53
C LYS A 285 -11.38 -12.00 31.66
N LYS A 286 -12.33 -11.19 32.11
CA LYS A 286 -12.08 -9.78 32.45
C LYS A 286 -11.14 -9.66 33.63
N VAL A 287 -10.11 -8.84 33.47
CA VAL A 287 -9.15 -8.47 34.51
C VAL A 287 -9.13 -6.95 34.68
N LYS A 288 -8.50 -6.49 35.76
CA LYS A 288 -8.24 -5.07 35.93
C LYS A 288 -7.26 -4.62 34.83
N CYS A 289 -7.55 -3.49 34.19
CA CYS A 289 -6.58 -2.87 33.30
C CYS A 289 -5.47 -2.25 34.14
N ASP A 290 -4.23 -2.59 33.80
CA ASP A 290 -3.04 -1.90 34.29
C ASP A 290 -2.92 -0.50 33.65
#